data_AF-A0A7I7MHK8-F1
#
_entry.id   AF-A0A7I7MHK8-F1
#
_cell.length_a   1.000
_cell.length_b   1.000
_cell.length_c   1.000
_cell.angle_alpha   90.00
_cell.angle_beta   90.00
_cell.angle_gamma   90.00
#
_symmetry.space_group_name_H-M   'P 1'
#
loop_
_entity.id
_entity.type
_entity.pdbx_description
1 polymer ?
#
loop_
_entity_poly.entity_id
_entity_poly.type
_entity_poly.pdbx_seq_one_letter_code
_entity_poly.pdbx_strand_id
1 'polypeptide(L)'
;MPSRAVDEAWHGFILCTARYSTFCEEAYGRYLHHHPEGSAPAGIAGANDPIGEQLRRTVVAWSMVAGPEEHCVLWDLDEQVGMDHPWGVDPERVAAIQAAVATFGRGR
;
A
#
# COMPACT_ATOMS: atom_id res chain seq x y z
N MET A 1 -5.45 2.30 -3.05
CA MET A 1 -4.52 1.22 -3.47
C MET A 1 -3.71 1.73 -4.65
N PRO A 2 -2.37 1.54 -4.75
CA PRO A 2 -1.56 2.05 -5.87
C PRO A 2 -1.62 1.19 -7.15
N SER A 3 -2.04 -0.06 -7.06
CA SER A 3 -2.20 -0.98 -8.20
C SER A 3 -3.66 -1.34 -8.37
N ARG A 4 -4.18 -1.17 -9.59
CA ARG A 4 -5.53 -1.59 -9.97
C ARG A 4 -5.67 -3.11 -9.91
N ALA A 5 -4.67 -3.84 -10.38
CA ALA A 5 -4.68 -5.30 -10.35
C ALA A 5 -4.84 -5.83 -8.91
N VAL A 6 -4.10 -5.26 -7.96
CA VAL A 6 -4.22 -5.61 -6.55
C VAL A 6 -5.55 -5.16 -5.98
N ASP A 7 -6.04 -3.97 -6.34
CA ASP A 7 -7.32 -3.47 -5.85
C ASP A 7 -8.48 -4.40 -6.24
N GLU A 8 -8.56 -4.82 -7.50
CA GLU A 8 -9.58 -5.74 -8.00
C GLU A 8 -9.46 -7.12 -7.33
N ALA A 9 -8.25 -7.68 -7.23
CA ALA A 9 -8.02 -8.96 -6.57
C ALA A 9 -8.38 -8.91 -5.07
N TRP A 10 -8.05 -7.81 -4.39
CA TRP A 10 -8.35 -7.60 -2.98
C TRP A 10 -9.85 -7.53 -2.73
N HIS A 11 -10.59 -6.78 -3.55
CA HIS A 11 -12.06 -6.71 -3.46
C HIS A 11 -12.73 -8.07 -3.67
N GLY A 12 -12.20 -8.91 -4.58
CA GLY A 12 -12.67 -10.28 -4.73
C GLY A 12 -12.33 -11.16 -3.51
N PHE A 13 -11.12 -11.02 -2.96
CA PHE A 13 -10.64 -11.81 -1.85
C PHE A 13 -11.46 -11.62 -0.56
N ILE A 14 -11.77 -10.36 -0.21
CA ILE A 14 -12.52 -10.04 1.02
C ILE A 14 -13.94 -10.65 1.05
N LEU A 15 -14.52 -10.96 -0.12
CA LEU A 15 -15.84 -11.59 -0.21
C LEU A 15 -15.82 -13.06 0.20
N CYS A 16 -14.67 -13.74 0.10
CA CYS A 16 -14.49 -15.06 0.68
C CYS A 16 -14.15 -14.93 2.16
N THR A 17 -15.15 -14.58 2.98
CA THR A 17 -14.96 -14.18 4.38
C THR A 17 -14.21 -15.22 5.23
N ALA A 18 -14.36 -16.52 4.94
CA ALA A 18 -13.60 -17.57 5.61
C ALA A 18 -12.10 -17.55 5.28
N ARG A 19 -11.72 -17.35 4.01
CA ARG A 19 -10.30 -17.24 3.63
C ARG A 19 -9.71 -15.93 4.11
N TYR A 20 -10.47 -14.85 4.01
CA TYR A 20 -10.04 -13.53 4.47
C TYR A 20 -9.83 -13.50 5.99
N SER A 21 -10.72 -14.12 6.78
CA SER A 21 -10.55 -14.19 8.23
C SER A 21 -9.31 -14.99 8.64
N THR A 22 -9.05 -16.14 8.02
CA THR A 22 -7.83 -16.92 8.25
C THR A 22 -6.58 -16.11 7.91
N PHE A 23 -6.55 -15.48 6.74
CA PHE A 23 -5.42 -14.63 6.35
C PHE A 23 -5.18 -13.49 7.35
N CYS A 24 -6.24 -12.81 7.81
CA CYS A 24 -6.10 -11.73 8.76
C CYS A 24 -5.54 -12.21 10.12
N GLU A 25 -5.98 -13.37 10.59
CA GLU A 25 -5.44 -13.97 11.82
C GLU A 25 -3.96 -14.33 11.66
N GLU A 26 -3.59 -14.99 10.57
CA GLU A 26 -2.21 -15.42 10.32
C GLU A 26 -1.25 -14.24 10.10
N ALA A 27 -1.65 -13.22 9.35
CA ALA A 27 -0.80 -12.09 8.99
C ALA A 27 -0.78 -10.97 10.04
N TYR A 28 -1.87 -10.77 10.77
CA TYR A 28 -2.06 -9.60 11.64
C TYR A 28 -2.54 -9.94 13.07
N GLY A 29 -2.84 -11.20 13.36
CA GLY A 29 -3.36 -11.65 14.66
C GLY A 29 -4.73 -11.10 15.02
N ARG A 30 -5.47 -10.56 14.04
CA ARG A 30 -6.85 -10.07 14.20
C ARG A 30 -7.50 -9.83 12.85
N TYR A 31 -8.83 -9.89 12.81
CA TYR A 31 -9.61 -9.48 11.64
C TYR A 31 -9.42 -7.99 11.31
N LEU A 32 -9.13 -7.67 10.05
CA LEU A 32 -9.07 -6.30 9.57
C LEU A 32 -10.37 -5.94 8.84
N HIS A 33 -11.10 -4.96 9.35
CA HIS A 33 -12.32 -4.49 8.68
C HIS A 33 -11.96 -3.66 7.45
N HIS A 34 -12.44 -4.09 6.28
CA HIS A 34 -12.40 -3.27 5.08
C HIS A 34 -13.45 -2.15 5.20
N HIS A 35 -12.99 -0.92 4.95
CA HIS A 35 -13.86 0.25 4.84
C HIS A 35 -13.72 0.78 3.41
N PRO A 36 -14.80 0.77 2.62
CA PRO A 36 -14.84 1.47 1.35
C PRO A 36 -14.36 2.92 1.45
N GLU A 37 -13.94 3.48 0.32
CA GLU A 37 -13.53 4.87 0.27
C GLU A 37 -14.61 5.80 0.85
N GLY A 38 -14.21 6.69 1.75
CA GLY A 38 -15.12 7.62 2.44
C GLY A 38 -15.97 7.01 3.56
N SER A 39 -15.86 5.71 3.85
CA SER A 39 -16.62 5.06 4.93
C SER A 39 -15.78 4.65 6.15
N ALA A 40 -14.55 5.16 6.25
CA ALA A 40 -13.70 4.91 7.41
C ALA A 40 -14.33 5.51 8.68
N PRO A 41 -14.25 4.82 9.84
CA PRO A 41 -14.75 5.36 11.10
C PRO A 41 -14.08 6.69 11.47
N ALA A 42 -14.83 7.55 12.15
CA ALA A 42 -14.26 8.76 12.73
C ALA A 42 -13.13 8.40 13.71
N GLY A 43 -12.02 9.13 13.64
CA GLY A 43 -10.87 8.93 14.54
C GLY A 43 -9.77 8.00 14.01
N ILE A 44 -9.92 7.41 12.83
CA ILE A 44 -8.80 6.73 12.17
C ILE A 44 -7.82 7.79 11.61
N ALA A 45 -6.61 7.82 12.16
CA ALA A 45 -5.60 8.81 11.81
C ALA A 45 -5.24 8.76 10.32
N GLY A 46 -5.39 9.89 9.64
CA GLY A 46 -5.06 10.08 8.23
C GLY A 46 -5.91 9.28 7.24
N ALA A 47 -7.11 8.83 7.65
CA ALA A 47 -8.11 8.22 6.76
C ALA A 47 -8.66 9.20 5.70
N ASN A 48 -8.64 10.50 6.01
CA ASN A 48 -9.11 11.58 5.12
C ASN A 48 -7.96 12.39 4.52
N ASP A 49 -6.71 11.94 4.67
CA ASP A 49 -5.57 12.65 4.11
C ASP A 49 -5.62 12.59 2.58
N PRO A 50 -5.05 13.59 1.87
CA PRO A 50 -4.89 13.51 0.43
C PRO A 50 -4.19 12.22 0.01
N ILE A 51 -4.59 11.64 -1.12
CA ILE A 51 -4.02 10.37 -1.61
C ILE A 51 -2.49 10.41 -1.72
N GLY A 52 -1.94 11.57 -2.08
CA GLY A 52 -0.49 11.77 -2.14
C GLY A 52 0.19 11.58 -0.78
N GLU A 53 -0.43 11.98 0.32
CA GLU A 53 0.08 11.83 1.67
C GLU A 53 -0.09 10.40 2.21
N GLN A 54 -1.19 9.73 1.86
CA GLN A 54 -1.36 8.30 2.13
C GLN A 54 -0.25 7.49 1.45
N LEU A 55 -0.01 7.74 0.16
CA LEU A 55 1.08 7.11 -0.58
C LEU A 55 2.46 7.41 0.04
N ARG A 56 2.71 8.66 0.47
CA ARG A 56 3.97 9.02 1.12
C ARG A 56 4.23 8.17 2.36
N ARG A 57 3.22 7.98 3.21
CA ARG A 57 3.31 7.14 4.42
C ARG A 57 3.60 5.68 4.07
N THR A 58 2.96 5.15 3.04
CA THR A 58 3.23 3.79 2.55
C THR A 58 4.68 3.64 2.07
N VAL A 59 5.18 4.59 1.26
CA VAL A 59 6.57 4.54 0.75
C VAL A 59 7.58 4.66 1.89
N VAL A 60 7.34 5.52 2.89
CA VAL A 60 8.19 5.63 4.09
C VAL A 60 8.20 4.31 4.85
N ALA A 61 7.03 3.74 5.15
CA ALA A 61 6.92 2.50 5.89
C ALA A 61 7.64 1.34 5.17
N TRP A 62 7.44 1.21 3.85
CA TRP A 62 8.17 0.23 3.04
C TRP A 62 9.69 0.44 3.12
N SER A 63 10.16 1.68 2.96
CA SER A 63 11.60 2.01 3.00
C SER A 63 12.28 1.69 4.32
N MET A 64 11.51 1.58 5.42
CA MET A 64 12.04 1.22 6.73
C MET A 64 12.21 -0.28 6.93
N VAL A 65 11.52 -1.11 6.15
CA VAL A 65 11.44 -2.57 6.36
C VAL A 65 11.97 -3.38 5.19
N ALA A 66 12.05 -2.79 3.99
CA ALA A 66 12.53 -3.45 2.79
C ALA A 66 13.99 -3.90 2.94
N GLY A 67 14.29 -5.07 2.38
CA GLY A 67 15.68 -5.52 2.22
C GLY A 67 16.49 -4.64 1.25
N PRO A 68 17.83 -4.70 1.27
CA PRO A 68 18.70 -3.83 0.47
C PRO A 68 18.43 -3.83 -1.04
N GLU A 69 17.99 -4.98 -1.59
CA GLU A 69 17.70 -5.18 -3.01
C GLU A 69 16.21 -5.51 -3.25
N GLU A 70 15.36 -5.25 -2.25
CA GLU A 70 13.94 -5.61 -2.32
C GLU A 70 13.14 -4.49 -3.00
N HIS A 71 12.60 -4.81 -4.18
CA HIS A 71 11.73 -3.91 -4.92
C HIS A 71 10.27 -4.17 -4.55
N CYS A 72 9.54 -3.12 -4.18
CA CYS A 72 8.09 -3.25 -3.97
C CYS A 72 7.40 -3.39 -5.33
N VAL A 73 6.84 -4.56 -5.58
CA VAL A 73 6.08 -4.84 -6.81
C VAL A 73 4.85 -3.95 -6.97
N LEU A 74 4.30 -3.38 -5.87
CA LEU A 74 3.09 -2.55 -5.95
C LEU A 74 3.29 -1.24 -6.73
N TRP A 75 4.52 -0.84 -7.00
CA TRP A 75 4.82 0.41 -7.73
C TRP A 75 4.56 0.29 -9.23
N ASP A 76 4.81 -0.88 -9.81
CA ASP A 76 4.81 -1.11 -11.26
C ASP A 76 4.02 -2.36 -11.68
N LEU A 77 3.36 -3.07 -10.75
CA LEU A 77 2.66 -4.32 -11.04
C LEU A 77 1.67 -4.22 -12.20
N ASP A 78 0.87 -3.13 -12.26
CA ASP A 78 -0.14 -2.97 -13.29
C ASP A 78 0.47 -2.99 -14.70
N GLU A 79 1.67 -2.41 -14.87
CA GLU A 79 2.41 -2.45 -16.14
C GLU A 79 2.97 -3.85 -16.39
N GLN A 80 3.55 -4.49 -15.38
CA GLN A 80 4.12 -5.83 -15.51
C GLN A 80 3.08 -6.89 -15.92
N VAL A 81 1.84 -6.76 -15.43
CA VAL A 81 0.74 -7.68 -15.78
C VAL A 81 -0.04 -7.24 -17.02
N GLY A 82 0.33 -6.12 -17.66
CA GLY A 82 -0.25 -5.66 -18.91
C GLY A 82 -1.69 -5.15 -18.79
N MET A 83 -2.02 -4.43 -17.71
CA MET A 83 -3.35 -3.81 -17.57
C MET A 83 -3.62 -2.77 -18.66
N ASP A 84 -4.84 -2.75 -19.21
CA ASP A 84 -5.23 -1.78 -20.24
C ASP A 84 -5.16 -0.32 -19.77
N HIS A 85 -5.47 -0.09 -18.48
CA HIS A 85 -5.49 1.22 -17.85
C HIS A 85 -4.77 1.12 -16.49
N PRO A 86 -3.42 1.06 -16.49
CA PRO A 86 -2.66 0.95 -15.26
C PRO A 86 -2.86 2.21 -14.42
N TRP A 87 -3.02 2.05 -13.11
CA TRP A 87 -2.99 3.21 -12.21
C TRP A 87 -1.55 3.65 -12.00
N GLY A 88 -0.69 2.70 -11.62
CA GLY A 88 0.74 2.91 -11.40
C GLY A 88 1.03 3.93 -10.29
N VAL A 89 2.31 4.04 -9.96
CA VAL A 89 2.81 5.14 -9.11
C VAL A 89 3.92 5.85 -9.85
N ASP A 90 3.91 7.18 -9.81
CA ASP A 90 5.01 7.99 -10.35
C ASP A 90 6.35 7.58 -9.70
N PRO A 91 7.29 6.99 -10.46
CA PRO A 91 8.54 6.48 -9.93
C PRO A 91 9.45 7.60 -9.43
N GLU A 92 9.38 8.80 -10.02
CA GLU A 92 10.17 9.96 -9.57
C GLU A 92 9.73 10.38 -8.16
N ARG A 93 8.42 10.34 -7.91
CA ARG A 93 7.86 10.65 -6.60
C ARG A 93 8.25 9.62 -5.54
N VAL A 94 8.23 8.32 -5.88
CA VAL A 94 8.69 7.26 -4.97
C VAL A 94 10.17 7.43 -4.64
N ALA A 95 11.01 7.64 -5.66
CA ALA A 95 12.45 7.84 -5.51
C ALA A 95 12.76 9.06 -4.63
N ALA A 96 12.05 10.17 -4.82
CA ALA A 96 12.21 11.37 -4.00
C ALA A 96 11.91 11.12 -2.51
N ILE A 97 10.85 10.37 -2.20
CA ILE A 97 10.49 10.02 -0.81
C ILE A 97 11.54 9.08 -0.20
N GLN A 98 11.98 8.06 -0.94
CA GLN A 98 13.01 7.12 -0.50
C GLN A 98 14.34 7.83 -0.20
N ALA A 99 14.77 8.73 -1.07
CA ALA A 99 15.98 9.54 -0.88
C ALA A 99 15.89 10.41 0.39
N ALA A 100 14.73 10.99 0.66
CA ALA A 100 14.48 11.76 1.88
C ALA A 100 14.60 10.87 3.13
N VAL A 101 14.01 9.67 3.13
CA VAL A 101 14.11 8.71 4.24
C VAL A 101 15.56 8.30 4.49
N ALA A 102 16.32 7.98 3.43
CA ALA A 102 17.73 7.59 3.53
C ALA A 102 18.60 8.71 4.12
N THR A 103 18.30 9.97 3.78
CA THR A 103 19.00 11.14 4.33
C THR A 103 18.73 11.29 5.83
N PHE A 104 17.48 11.12 6.27
CA PHE A 104 17.12 11.14 7.69
C PHE A 104 17.74 9.99 8.48
N GLY A 105 17.84 8.79 7.90
CA GLY A 105 18.44 7.62 8.55
C GLY A 105 19.95 7.73 8.79
N ARG A 106 20.68 8.47 7.94
CA ARG A 106 22.14 8.67 8.05
C ARG A 106 22.57 9.76 9.05
N GLY A 107 21.62 10.59 9.50
CA GLY A 107 21.87 11.68 10.46
C GLY A 107 21.66 11.31 11.94
N ARG A 108 21.30 10.05 12.22
CA ARG A 108 21.23 9.47 13.57
C ARG A 108 22.42 8.56 13.83
#